data_AF-A0A834PBY6-F1
#
_entry.id   AF-A0A834PBY6-F1
#
_cell.length_a   1.000
_cell.length_b   1.000
_cell.length_c   1.000
_cell.angle_alpha   90.00
_cell.angle_beta   90.00
_cell.angle_gamma   90.00
#
_symmetry.space_group_name_H-M   'P 1'
#
loop_
_entity.id
_entity.type
_entity.pdbx_description
1 polymer ?
#
loop_
_entity_poly.entity_id
_entity_poly.type
_entity_poly.pdbx_seq_one_letter_code
_entity_poly.pdbx_strand_id
1 'polypeptide(L)'
;MSKTILNLISKFALRICLQRHKIATVRRIQSRTFALNARQSEQKILECLNERSVLRVSGHESAAFLQGLITNDIGHLKDGSASIYSLFLNIKGRVLYDTILYKSKEDNVFYIECDTQVAESLEKHLKMYRVRRKIDILSIDKNMKVWSMFDPTEIIDGENDNSSFEGSIFPCGTTNNKGSKFIDNIIICQDPRSSNFGLRILAESNIERSEIIKYLDPNISISKNSLTYKEFKYKVGLGEGVDDLPPGKPLPLEINCDYLHGISFHKGCYIGQELTARTHHTGVVRKRLLPFIFDQIPTISFKYDEKILNESGKVIGHYRGHNNKHGLGLMRLGETFNAKQIEIQGHPIKMTTSTTQESKEKTREIFTCSFCTLQEYFDFKGSKPPFARHITYLEECYVMKDPFDLTAKDVLVIGGDCNICKKPVCLGCSVFFAKRFCQTCAAKNSDKLPLQILSKIKI
;
A
#
# COMPACT_ATOMS: atom_id res chain seq x y z
N MET A 1 36.66 37.36 5.28
CA MET A 1 37.68 36.37 4.89
C MET A 1 37.85 35.38 6.01
N SER A 2 37.78 34.09 5.65
CA SER A 2 38.52 32.98 6.24
C SER A 2 38.13 32.57 7.67
N LYS A 3 37.65 31.32 7.85
CA LYS A 3 38.45 30.19 8.37
C LYS A 3 39.17 30.59 9.68
N THR A 4 39.09 29.82 10.76
CA THR A 4 39.46 28.41 10.81
C THR A 4 39.07 27.96 12.22
N ILE A 5 38.12 27.05 12.46
CA ILE A 5 38.22 25.60 12.29
C ILE A 5 39.37 24.99 13.13
N LEU A 6 38.93 24.09 14.02
CA LEU A 6 39.67 23.01 14.69
C LEU A 6 40.55 23.43 15.89
N ASN A 7 40.38 22.88 17.09
CA ASN A 7 40.18 21.46 17.44
C ASN A 7 39.37 21.29 18.74
N LEU A 8 38.33 20.44 18.78
CA LEU A 8 38.35 18.99 19.12
C LEU A 8 38.90 18.75 20.55
N ILE A 9 38.31 17.99 21.49
CA ILE A 9 37.21 17.02 21.44
C ILE A 9 36.84 16.62 22.90
N SER A 10 35.54 16.41 23.16
CA SER A 10 34.90 15.49 24.13
C SER A 10 35.23 15.62 25.64
N LYS A 11 34.27 15.61 26.57
CA LYS A 11 33.26 14.56 26.79
C LYS A 11 32.18 15.05 27.78
N PHE A 12 30.97 14.56 27.54
CA PHE A 12 29.95 14.12 28.52
C PHE A 12 28.98 15.11 29.18
N ALA A 13 27.70 14.75 28.95
CA ALA A 13 26.59 14.71 29.90
C ALA A 13 25.68 15.95 30.08
N LEU A 14 24.51 15.84 29.44
CA LEU A 14 23.19 15.76 30.11
C LEU A 14 22.89 16.80 31.21
N ARG A 15 22.03 17.78 30.88
CA ARG A 15 20.62 17.87 31.32
C ARG A 15 20.15 19.33 31.44
N ILE A 16 19.08 19.58 30.69
CA ILE A 16 17.82 20.19 31.16
C ILE A 16 17.79 21.69 31.52
N CYS A 17 16.70 22.27 31.00
CA CYS A 17 15.91 23.38 31.53
C CYS A 17 16.09 24.77 30.91
N LEU A 18 14.99 25.12 30.22
CA LEU A 18 14.15 26.30 30.44
C LEU A 18 14.41 27.58 29.64
N GLN A 19 13.28 28.00 29.08
CA GLN A 19 12.80 29.38 28.94
C GLN A 19 13.40 30.19 27.80
N ARG A 20 12.60 30.46 26.76
CA ARG A 20 11.59 31.54 26.65
C ARG A 20 12.24 32.90 26.43
N HIS A 21 11.97 33.45 25.23
CA HIS A 21 11.49 34.81 24.91
C HIS A 21 12.17 35.34 23.63
N LYS A 22 11.38 35.51 22.54
CA LYS A 22 10.84 36.79 21.98
C LYS A 22 11.92 37.57 21.21
N ILE A 23 11.71 38.26 20.09
CA ILE A 23 10.61 38.60 19.16
C ILE A 23 11.30 39.31 17.97
N ALA A 24 10.67 39.25 16.78
CA ALA A 24 10.87 40.10 15.58
C ALA A 24 12.21 39.94 14.82
N THR A 25 12.25 39.93 13.48
CA THR A 25 11.50 40.78 12.54
C THR A 25 11.38 40.11 11.17
N VAL A 26 10.22 40.30 10.53
CA VAL A 26 9.89 39.93 9.15
C VAL A 26 10.79 40.67 8.15
N ARG A 27 11.42 39.97 7.20
CA ARG A 27 11.68 40.47 5.84
C ARG A 27 11.53 39.36 4.80
N ARG A 28 10.58 39.60 3.88
CA ARG A 28 10.34 38.90 2.62
C ARG A 28 11.64 38.60 1.88
N ILE A 29 11.86 37.34 1.49
CA ILE A 29 12.65 37.01 0.30
C ILE A 29 11.85 35.99 -0.51
N GLN A 30 11.67 36.34 -1.77
CA GLN A 30 10.84 35.69 -2.78
C GLN A 30 11.23 34.22 -2.97
N SER A 31 10.28 33.33 -2.73
CA SER A 31 10.35 31.94 -3.19
C SER A 31 10.21 31.94 -4.71
N ARG A 32 11.31 31.66 -5.41
CA ARG A 32 11.28 31.22 -6.82
C ARG A 32 10.48 29.92 -6.88
N THR A 33 9.25 30.04 -7.32
CA THR A 33 8.41 28.95 -7.79
C THR A 33 9.09 28.28 -8.98
N PHE A 34 9.70 27.12 -8.75
CA PHE A 34 9.85 26.14 -9.82
C PHE A 34 8.47 25.55 -10.06
N ALA A 35 7.82 26.04 -11.11
CA ALA A 35 6.64 25.44 -11.69
C ALA A 35 7.01 24.04 -12.20
N LEU A 36 6.76 23.03 -11.37
CA LEU A 36 6.54 21.68 -11.86
C LEU A 36 5.12 21.68 -12.45
N ASN A 37 5.05 21.35 -13.73
CA ASN A 37 3.85 21.34 -14.55
C ASN A 37 2.62 20.84 -13.79
N ALA A 38 1.66 21.76 -13.59
CA ALA A 38 0.29 21.44 -13.28
C ALA A 38 -0.25 20.52 -14.38
N ARG A 39 -0.44 19.23 -14.08
CA ARG A 39 -1.23 18.34 -14.92
C ARG A 39 -2.67 18.87 -14.90
N GLN A 40 -3.19 19.09 -16.09
CA GLN A 40 -4.46 19.74 -16.40
C GLN A 40 -5.67 18.97 -15.85
N SER A 41 -6.57 19.70 -15.17
CA SER A 41 -7.95 19.36 -14.77
C SER A 41 -8.28 17.89 -14.42
N GLU A 42 -8.19 17.53 -13.13
CA GLU A 42 -8.66 16.26 -12.56
C GLU A 42 -10.19 16.18 -12.55
N GLN A 43 -10.77 15.59 -13.59
CA GLN A 43 -12.20 15.30 -13.66
C GLN A 43 -12.54 14.08 -12.79
N LYS A 44 -13.00 14.29 -11.55
CA LYS A 44 -13.39 13.19 -10.64
C LYS A 44 -14.83 12.76 -10.89
N ILE A 45 -15.15 11.51 -10.56
CA ILE A 45 -16.51 10.96 -10.63
C ILE A 45 -16.98 10.74 -9.21
N LEU A 46 -18.16 11.26 -8.88
CA LEU A 46 -18.91 10.91 -7.67
C LEU A 46 -19.98 9.90 -8.09
N GLU A 47 -20.16 8.81 -7.36
CA GLU A 47 -21.15 7.76 -7.68
C GLU A 47 -21.80 7.24 -6.39
N CYS A 48 -23.12 7.03 -6.42
CA CYS A 48 -23.85 6.39 -5.33
C CYS A 48 -23.74 4.87 -5.51
N LEU A 49 -23.28 4.18 -4.48
CA LEU A 49 -23.05 2.74 -4.50
C LEU A 49 -24.27 2.02 -3.94
N ASN A 50 -25.20 1.65 -4.81
CA ASN A 50 -26.47 1.03 -4.42
C ASN A 50 -26.28 -0.42 -3.94
N GLU A 51 -25.16 -1.05 -4.29
CA GLU A 51 -24.77 -2.40 -3.87
C GLU A 51 -24.15 -2.43 -2.46
N ARG A 52 -24.04 -1.27 -1.80
CA ARG A 52 -23.51 -1.14 -0.44
C ARG A 52 -24.61 -0.76 0.53
N SER A 53 -24.54 -1.33 1.72
CA SER A 53 -25.46 -1.10 2.84
C SER A 53 -24.67 -0.80 4.11
N VAL A 54 -25.34 -0.24 5.11
CA VAL A 54 -24.70 0.18 6.35
C VAL A 54 -25.44 -0.39 7.56
N LEU A 55 -24.69 -1.01 8.47
CA LEU A 55 -25.16 -1.39 9.79
C LEU A 55 -24.63 -0.41 10.83
N ARG A 56 -25.45 -0.03 11.81
CA ARG A 56 -25.06 0.74 12.99
C ARG A 56 -24.84 -0.22 14.16
N VAL A 57 -23.69 -0.12 14.80
CA VAL A 57 -23.34 -0.85 16.03
C VAL A 57 -23.05 0.16 17.13
N SER A 58 -23.83 0.13 18.21
CA SER A 58 -23.69 1.07 19.33
C SER A 58 -23.73 0.41 20.70
N GLY A 59 -23.01 1.01 21.65
CA GLY A 59 -22.98 0.55 23.04
C GLY A 59 -21.55 0.53 23.57
N HIS A 60 -21.39 0.67 24.89
CA HIS A 60 -20.08 0.87 25.53
C HIS A 60 -19.04 -0.24 25.22
N GLU A 61 -19.49 -1.45 24.92
CA GLU A 61 -18.62 -2.59 24.61
C GLU A 61 -18.37 -2.78 23.11
N SER A 62 -18.90 -1.91 22.23
CA SER A 62 -18.88 -2.10 20.76
C SER A 62 -17.47 -2.23 20.20
N ALA A 63 -16.52 -1.41 20.66
CA ALA A 63 -15.15 -1.48 20.19
C ALA A 63 -14.49 -2.83 20.55
N ALA A 64 -14.61 -3.26 21.82
CA ALA A 64 -14.04 -4.53 22.27
C ALA A 64 -14.72 -5.74 21.61
N PHE A 65 -16.02 -5.63 21.35
CA PHE A 65 -16.79 -6.63 20.62
C PHE A 65 -16.31 -6.77 19.17
N LEU A 66 -16.21 -5.67 18.43
CA LEU A 66 -15.73 -5.69 17.05
C LEU A 66 -14.27 -6.14 16.96
N GLN A 67 -13.42 -5.75 17.93
CA GLN A 67 -12.01 -6.14 17.96
C GLN A 67 -11.82 -7.66 17.89
N GLY A 68 -12.71 -8.47 18.46
CA GLY A 68 -12.62 -9.94 18.41
C GLY A 68 -13.18 -10.57 17.14
N LEU A 69 -13.88 -9.82 16.28
CA LEU A 69 -14.56 -10.36 15.10
C LEU A 69 -13.92 -9.94 13.78
N ILE A 70 -13.27 -8.78 13.77
CA ILE A 70 -12.71 -8.19 12.55
C ILE A 70 -11.21 -8.50 12.42
N THR A 71 -10.69 -8.59 11.19
CA THR A 71 -9.26 -8.85 10.91
C THR A 71 -8.33 -7.66 11.20
N ASN A 72 -8.84 -6.42 11.23
CA ASN A 72 -8.05 -5.22 11.46
C ASN A 72 -8.18 -4.68 12.90
N ASP A 73 -7.33 -3.74 13.31
CA ASP A 73 -7.36 -3.19 14.67
C ASP A 73 -8.33 -2.02 14.80
N ILE A 74 -9.34 -2.15 15.66
CA ILE A 74 -10.28 -1.07 15.97
C ILE A 74 -9.60 0.12 16.67
N GLY A 75 -8.42 -0.10 17.28
CA GLY A 75 -7.62 0.92 17.96
C GLY A 75 -7.29 2.09 17.05
N HIS A 76 -7.11 1.83 15.76
CA HIS A 76 -6.94 2.83 14.73
C HIS A 76 -8.05 3.91 14.73
N LEU A 77 -9.32 3.54 14.89
CA LEU A 77 -10.43 4.50 14.98
C LEU A 77 -10.38 5.31 16.29
N LYS A 78 -9.81 4.74 17.36
CA LYS A 78 -9.60 5.47 18.62
C LYS A 78 -8.47 6.50 18.48
N ASP A 79 -7.43 6.14 17.73
CA ASP A 79 -6.22 6.95 17.53
C ASP A 79 -6.39 8.09 16.52
N GLY A 80 -7.58 8.22 15.92
CA GLY A 80 -7.95 9.36 15.06
C GLY A 80 -8.38 9.00 13.65
N SER A 81 -8.32 7.73 13.26
CA SER A 81 -8.81 7.29 11.94
C SER A 81 -10.31 7.52 11.82
N ALA A 82 -10.75 8.10 10.70
CA ALA A 82 -12.17 8.20 10.40
C ALA A 82 -12.78 6.86 9.96
N SER A 83 -12.00 6.03 9.26
CA SER A 83 -12.40 4.74 8.73
C SER A 83 -11.25 3.72 8.71
N ILE A 84 -11.60 2.43 8.67
CA ILE A 84 -10.67 1.31 8.46
C ILE A 84 -11.30 0.26 7.54
N TYR A 85 -10.50 -0.37 6.70
CA TYR A 85 -10.92 -1.57 5.96
C TYR A 85 -10.70 -2.81 6.83
N SER A 86 -11.66 -3.73 6.85
CA SER A 86 -11.52 -4.97 7.59
C SER A 86 -12.42 -6.07 7.02
N LEU A 87 -12.08 -7.31 7.34
CA LEU A 87 -12.84 -8.48 6.96
C LEU A 87 -13.47 -9.14 8.20
N PHE A 88 -14.58 -9.82 8.00
CA PHE A 88 -15.10 -10.84 8.91
C PHE A 88 -14.79 -12.21 8.32
N LEU A 89 -14.24 -13.12 9.13
CA LEU A 89 -13.89 -14.47 8.69
C LEU A 89 -14.80 -15.51 9.34
N ASN A 90 -14.87 -16.68 8.71
CA ASN A 90 -15.37 -17.87 9.38
C ASN A 90 -14.26 -18.50 10.24
N ILE A 91 -14.62 -19.50 11.04
CA ILE A 91 -13.69 -20.27 11.88
C ILE A 91 -12.58 -20.99 11.10
N LYS A 92 -12.75 -21.17 9.79
CA LYS A 92 -11.75 -21.77 8.89
C LYS A 92 -10.79 -20.72 8.28
N GLY A 93 -10.89 -19.45 8.69
CA GLY A 93 -10.06 -18.35 8.18
C GLY A 93 -10.40 -17.90 6.76
N ARG A 94 -11.63 -18.16 6.28
CA ARG A 94 -12.11 -17.74 4.96
C ARG A 94 -12.95 -16.47 5.10
N VAL A 95 -12.84 -15.57 4.13
CA VAL A 95 -13.55 -14.29 4.14
C VAL A 95 -15.05 -14.54 4.01
N LEU A 96 -15.83 -14.02 4.95
CA LEU A 96 -17.29 -13.95 4.86
C LEU A 96 -17.75 -12.62 4.29
N TYR A 97 -17.25 -11.51 4.85
CA TYR A 97 -17.71 -10.16 4.55
C TYR A 97 -16.52 -9.21 4.47
N ASP A 98 -16.41 -8.46 3.39
CA ASP A 98 -15.53 -7.30 3.26
C ASP A 98 -16.24 -6.03 3.73
N THR A 99 -15.62 -5.29 4.64
CA THR A 99 -16.27 -4.17 5.31
C THR A 99 -15.37 -2.96 5.43
N ILE A 100 -15.98 -1.77 5.36
CA ILE A 100 -15.34 -0.54 5.80
C ILE A 100 -16.06 -0.10 7.07
N LEU A 101 -15.30 0.06 8.15
CA LEU A 101 -15.82 0.54 9.42
C LEU A 101 -15.55 2.04 9.53
N TYR A 102 -16.55 2.79 9.98
CA TYR A 102 -16.47 4.22 10.21
C TYR A 102 -16.76 4.53 11.67
N LYS A 103 -16.02 5.50 12.22
CA LYS A 103 -16.31 6.06 13.53
C LYS A 103 -17.41 7.12 13.41
N SER A 104 -18.42 7.08 14.29
CA SER A 104 -19.38 8.19 14.41
C SER A 104 -18.81 9.37 15.21
N LYS A 105 -19.49 10.53 15.17
CA LYS A 105 -19.25 11.61 16.15
C LYS A 105 -19.64 11.17 17.57
N GLU A 106 -20.64 10.29 17.68
CA GLU A 106 -21.09 9.74 18.95
C GLU A 106 -20.10 8.70 19.49
N ASP A 107 -19.80 8.79 20.79
CA ASP A 107 -18.94 7.83 21.44
C ASP A 107 -19.54 6.42 21.43
N ASN A 108 -18.68 5.45 21.13
CA ASN A 108 -19.04 4.02 21.06
C ASN A 108 -20.10 3.67 20.01
N VAL A 109 -20.20 4.47 18.94
CA VAL A 109 -21.04 4.20 17.77
C VAL A 109 -20.16 4.03 16.54
N PHE A 110 -20.36 2.91 15.85
CA PHE A 110 -19.64 2.55 14.64
C PHE A 110 -20.63 2.23 13.52
N TYR A 111 -20.26 2.60 12.30
CA TYR A 111 -20.97 2.18 11.09
C TYR A 111 -20.14 1.14 10.36
N ILE A 112 -20.80 0.09 9.86
CA ILE A 112 -20.17 -0.99 9.11
C ILE A 112 -20.79 -1.00 7.72
N GLU A 113 -20.04 -0.53 6.74
CA GLU A 113 -20.38 -0.69 5.32
C GLU A 113 -20.12 -2.14 4.90
N CYS A 114 -21.09 -2.76 4.24
CA CYS A 114 -20.99 -4.10 3.65
C CYS A 114 -21.81 -4.19 2.36
N ASP A 115 -21.66 -5.29 1.63
CA ASP A 115 -22.49 -5.55 0.44
C ASP A 115 -23.95 -5.81 0.85
N THR A 116 -24.89 -5.17 0.15
CA THR A 116 -26.33 -5.26 0.41
C THR A 116 -26.84 -6.71 0.42
N GLN A 117 -26.26 -7.60 -0.38
CA GLN A 117 -26.66 -9.01 -0.47
C GLN A 117 -26.34 -9.81 0.81
N VAL A 118 -25.41 -9.33 1.64
CA VAL A 118 -24.99 -10.00 2.89
C VAL A 118 -25.28 -9.20 4.14
N ALA A 119 -25.95 -8.03 4.04
CA ALA A 119 -26.28 -7.18 5.17
C ALA A 119 -27.00 -7.92 6.30
N GLU A 120 -28.07 -8.64 5.95
CA GLU A 120 -28.86 -9.43 6.92
C GLU A 120 -28.04 -10.59 7.52
N SER A 121 -27.17 -11.21 6.71
CA SER A 121 -26.29 -12.28 7.16
C SER A 121 -25.22 -11.77 8.13
N LEU A 122 -24.63 -10.61 7.86
CA LEU A 122 -23.70 -9.93 8.75
C LEU A 122 -24.38 -9.50 10.05
N GLU A 123 -25.60 -8.96 9.99
CA GLU A 123 -26.37 -8.60 11.18
C GLU A 123 -26.62 -9.83 12.07
N LYS A 124 -27.06 -10.96 11.47
CA LYS A 124 -27.24 -12.24 12.16
C LYS A 124 -25.93 -12.75 12.77
N HIS A 125 -24.83 -12.65 12.03
CA HIS A 125 -23.50 -13.02 12.50
C HIS A 125 -23.10 -12.19 13.74
N LEU A 126 -23.23 -10.86 13.68
CA LEU A 126 -22.94 -9.99 14.81
C LEU A 126 -23.86 -10.32 16.02
N LYS A 127 -25.17 -10.51 15.80
CA LYS A 127 -26.12 -10.89 16.85
C LYS A 127 -25.76 -12.21 17.54
N MET A 128 -25.24 -13.19 16.79
CA MET A 128 -24.77 -14.48 17.32
C MET A 128 -23.63 -14.30 18.34
N TYR A 129 -22.66 -13.41 18.08
CA TYR A 129 -21.53 -13.17 18.98
C TYR A 129 -21.80 -12.12 20.07
N ARG A 130 -22.90 -11.37 19.95
CA ARG A 130 -23.30 -10.30 20.88
C ARG A 130 -23.72 -10.81 22.27
N VAL A 131 -23.97 -12.11 22.46
CA VAL A 131 -24.60 -12.69 23.65
C VAL A 131 -24.10 -12.07 24.96
N ARG A 132 -25.04 -11.61 25.81
CA ARG A 132 -24.83 -10.92 27.10
C ARG A 132 -24.15 -9.54 27.06
N ARG A 133 -23.78 -9.02 25.89
CA ARG A 133 -23.25 -7.65 25.73
C ARG A 133 -24.39 -6.65 25.51
N LYS A 134 -24.28 -5.48 26.14
CA LYS A 134 -25.21 -4.36 25.94
C LYS A 134 -24.83 -3.58 24.69
N ILE A 135 -25.06 -4.18 23.53
CA ILE A 135 -24.75 -3.61 22.21
C ILE A 135 -26.02 -3.67 21.36
N ASP A 136 -26.34 -2.59 20.68
CA ASP A 136 -27.42 -2.53 19.70
C ASP A 136 -26.84 -2.62 18.29
N ILE A 137 -27.48 -3.44 17.45
CA ILE A 137 -27.08 -3.67 16.06
C ILE A 137 -28.33 -3.46 15.21
N LEU A 138 -28.28 -2.48 14.31
CA LEU A 138 -29.42 -2.07 13.50
C LEU A 138 -28.97 -1.88 12.04
N SER A 139 -29.75 -2.39 11.08
CA SER A 139 -29.61 -1.97 9.69
C SER A 139 -30.14 -0.55 9.52
N ILE A 140 -29.36 0.29 8.83
CA ILE A 140 -29.72 1.68 8.49
C ILE A 140 -29.60 1.94 7.00
N ASP A 141 -29.67 0.89 6.17
CA ASP A 141 -29.64 0.90 4.71
C ASP A 141 -30.65 1.87 4.07
N LYS A 142 -31.84 2.01 4.68
CA LYS A 142 -32.86 2.96 4.21
C LYS A 142 -32.52 4.41 4.53
N ASN A 143 -31.69 4.65 5.54
CA ASN A 143 -31.43 5.97 6.09
C ASN A 143 -30.06 6.51 5.69
N MET A 144 -29.14 5.66 5.23
CA MET A 144 -27.78 6.03 4.84
C MET A 144 -27.42 5.45 3.48
N LYS A 145 -26.88 6.29 2.61
CA LYS A 145 -26.30 5.93 1.30
C LYS A 145 -24.78 6.04 1.35
N VAL A 146 -24.12 5.13 0.65
CA VAL A 146 -22.67 5.13 0.45
C VAL A 146 -22.35 5.71 -0.91
N TRP A 147 -21.41 6.65 -0.98
CA TRP A 147 -20.91 7.22 -2.22
C TRP A 147 -19.40 7.06 -2.31
N SER A 148 -18.90 6.98 -3.53
CA SER A 148 -17.47 7.00 -3.83
C SER A 148 -17.15 8.18 -4.73
N MET A 149 -16.08 8.91 -4.41
CA MET A 149 -15.49 9.89 -5.32
C MET A 149 -14.10 9.44 -5.72
N PHE A 150 -13.87 9.21 -7.02
CA PHE A 150 -12.62 8.65 -7.53
C PHE A 150 -12.17 9.38 -8.80
N ASP A 151 -10.89 9.28 -9.13
CA ASP A 151 -10.35 9.80 -10.38
C ASP A 151 -10.28 8.66 -11.42
N PRO A 152 -11.05 8.73 -12.53
CA PRO A 152 -11.06 7.68 -13.55
C PRO A 152 -9.73 7.57 -14.32
N THR A 153 -8.93 8.64 -14.32
CA THR A 153 -7.64 8.72 -15.01
C THR A 153 -6.50 8.23 -14.16
N GLU A 154 -6.71 8.01 -12.86
CA GLU A 154 -5.69 7.53 -11.94
C GLU A 154 -5.14 6.20 -12.46
N ILE A 155 -3.83 6.21 -12.72
CA ILE A 155 -3.01 5.04 -12.96
C ILE A 155 -2.24 4.86 -11.66
N ILE A 156 -2.32 3.68 -11.06
CA ILE A 156 -1.52 3.34 -9.89
C ILE A 156 -0.09 3.10 -10.41
N ASP A 157 0.60 4.19 -10.70
CA ASP A 157 2.04 4.18 -10.95
C ASP A 157 2.72 3.88 -9.60
N GLY A 158 3.55 2.85 -9.58
CA GLY A 158 4.28 2.42 -8.39
C GLY A 158 5.42 3.35 -7.99
N GLU A 159 5.23 4.68 -8.01
CA GLU A 159 6.24 5.65 -7.63
C GLU A 159 5.86 6.47 -6.38
N ASN A 160 6.82 6.45 -5.45
CA ASN A 160 7.13 7.45 -4.43
C ASN A 160 6.21 7.61 -3.22
N ASP A 161 5.81 6.50 -2.61
CA ASP A 161 5.62 6.52 -1.16
C ASP A 161 6.90 6.04 -0.45
N ASN A 162 7.73 7.01 -0.05
CA ASN A 162 8.98 6.86 0.69
C ASN A 162 8.76 6.46 2.17
N SER A 163 7.66 5.78 2.47
CA SER A 163 7.30 5.38 3.82
C SER A 163 7.60 3.89 4.03
N SER A 164 8.24 3.57 5.14
CA SER A 164 8.68 2.26 5.59
C SER A 164 7.49 1.29 5.78
N PHE A 165 7.38 0.27 4.94
CA PHE A 165 6.28 -0.72 4.94
C PHE A 165 6.56 -1.99 5.76
N GLU A 166 7.07 -1.84 6.98
CA GLU A 166 7.08 -2.94 7.95
C GLU A 166 7.05 -2.36 9.37
N GLY A 167 6.00 -2.67 10.15
CA GLY A 167 5.88 -2.23 11.54
C GLY A 167 5.54 -0.74 11.77
N SER A 168 5.34 0.05 10.72
CA SER A 168 4.77 1.40 10.87
C SER A 168 3.27 1.27 11.11
N ILE A 169 2.80 1.75 12.27
CA ILE A 169 1.41 2.18 12.46
C ILE A 169 1.19 3.24 11.38
N PHE A 170 0.70 2.84 10.21
CA PHE A 170 0.22 3.83 9.27
C PHE A 170 -0.98 4.48 9.93
N PRO A 171 -1.04 5.80 9.92
CA PRO A 171 -2.27 6.48 10.18
C PRO A 171 -3.19 6.16 9.00
N CYS A 172 -3.97 5.09 9.10
CA CYS A 172 -5.39 5.29 8.84
C CYS A 172 -5.75 6.60 9.59
N GLY A 173 -6.04 7.65 8.83
CA GLY A 173 -6.24 9.02 9.33
C GLY A 173 -5.34 9.49 10.48
N THR A 174 -4.13 9.97 10.20
CA THR A 174 -3.46 10.89 11.12
C THR A 174 -4.37 12.10 11.26
N THR A 175 -4.48 12.61 12.48
CA THR A 175 -5.23 13.79 12.92
C THR A 175 -4.95 15.09 12.12
N ASN A 176 -4.07 15.05 11.12
CA ASN A 176 -3.79 16.14 10.18
C ASN A 176 -4.31 15.94 8.75
N ASN A 177 -5.08 14.87 8.46
CA ASN A 177 -5.70 14.74 7.15
C ASN A 177 -6.85 15.74 6.98
N LYS A 178 -6.60 16.80 6.22
CA LYS A 178 -7.57 17.78 5.69
C LYS A 178 -8.77 17.17 4.90
N GLY A 179 -8.87 15.84 4.81
CA GLY A 179 -9.84 15.13 3.97
C GLY A 179 -11.02 14.47 4.71
N SER A 180 -10.94 14.24 6.03
CA SER A 180 -12.08 13.66 6.75
C SER A 180 -12.96 14.75 7.34
N LYS A 181 -14.21 14.84 6.89
CA LYS A 181 -15.16 15.87 7.33
C LYS A 181 -16.41 15.21 7.88
N PHE A 182 -16.80 15.61 9.08
CA PHE A 182 -18.07 15.23 9.67
C PHE A 182 -19.00 16.44 9.69
N ILE A 183 -19.90 16.51 8.74
CA ILE A 183 -20.76 17.66 8.51
C ILE A 183 -22.19 17.18 8.71
N ASP A 184 -22.76 17.51 9.87
CA ASP A 184 -24.08 17.05 10.32
C ASP A 184 -24.30 15.55 10.06
N ASN A 185 -24.99 15.23 8.97
CA ASN A 185 -25.45 13.91 8.56
C ASN A 185 -24.58 13.28 7.44
N ILE A 186 -23.37 13.81 7.23
CA ILE A 186 -22.40 13.36 6.21
C ILE A 186 -21.05 13.05 6.86
N ILE A 187 -20.52 11.87 6.56
CA ILE A 187 -19.14 11.45 6.87
C ILE A 187 -18.39 11.35 5.55
N ILE A 188 -17.40 12.21 5.34
CA ILE A 188 -16.47 12.15 4.21
C ILE A 188 -15.14 11.66 4.77
N CYS A 189 -14.53 10.66 4.13
CA CYS A 189 -13.19 10.19 4.50
C CYS A 189 -12.43 9.69 3.26
N GLN A 190 -11.11 9.58 3.37
CA GLN A 190 -10.30 8.88 2.38
C GLN A 190 -10.65 7.38 2.40
N ASP A 191 -10.62 6.72 1.25
CA ASP A 191 -10.81 5.29 1.19
C ASP A 191 -9.69 4.59 1.99
N PRO A 192 -10.01 3.79 3.03
CA PRO A 192 -8.99 3.25 3.92
C PRO A 192 -8.16 2.13 3.28
N ARG A 193 -8.52 1.67 2.08
CA ARG A 193 -7.79 0.63 1.37
C ARG A 193 -6.60 1.18 0.60
N SER A 194 -6.71 2.42 0.12
CA SER A 194 -5.62 3.17 -0.52
C SER A 194 -6.05 4.64 -0.69
N SER A 195 -5.13 5.58 -0.47
CA SER A 195 -5.36 7.00 -0.79
C SER A 195 -5.69 7.23 -2.26
N ASN A 196 -5.26 6.32 -3.14
CA ASN A 196 -5.44 6.40 -4.59
C ASN A 196 -6.82 5.86 -5.05
N PHE A 197 -7.68 5.44 -4.13
CA PHE A 197 -9.07 5.09 -4.45
C PHE A 197 -10.05 6.24 -4.22
N GLY A 198 -9.51 7.40 -3.79
CA GLY A 198 -10.27 8.62 -3.57
C GLY A 198 -11.01 8.63 -2.24
N LEU A 199 -12.24 9.13 -2.24
CA LEU A 199 -13.04 9.33 -1.03
C LEU A 199 -14.20 8.34 -0.92
N ARG A 200 -14.46 7.91 0.31
CA ARG A 200 -15.69 7.25 0.75
C ARG A 200 -16.55 8.21 1.54
N ILE A 201 -17.84 8.24 1.21
CA ILE A 201 -18.79 9.19 1.78
C ILE A 201 -20.03 8.43 2.26
N LEU A 202 -20.38 8.57 3.54
CA LEU A 202 -21.68 8.16 4.07
C LEU A 202 -22.53 9.42 4.19
N ALA A 203 -23.74 9.39 3.64
CA ALA A 203 -24.68 10.50 3.72
C ALA A 203 -26.07 9.97 4.00
N GLU A 204 -26.87 10.68 4.80
CA GLU A 204 -28.26 10.30 4.97
C GLU A 204 -29.02 10.24 3.63
N SER A 205 -30.01 9.36 3.52
CA SER A 205 -30.68 9.05 2.25
C SER A 205 -31.41 10.21 1.59
N ASN A 206 -31.79 11.22 2.38
CA ASN A 206 -32.42 12.48 1.95
C ASN A 206 -31.40 13.50 1.39
N ILE A 207 -30.11 13.27 1.59
CA ILE A 207 -29.05 14.16 1.11
C ILE A 207 -28.79 13.87 -0.36
N GLU A 208 -29.00 14.90 -1.17
CA GLU A 208 -28.83 14.82 -2.61
C GLU A 208 -27.37 14.98 -3.02
N ARG A 209 -27.04 14.45 -4.21
CA ARG A 209 -25.70 14.57 -4.80
C ARG A 209 -25.19 16.02 -4.78
N SER A 210 -26.04 16.98 -5.12
CA SER A 210 -25.68 18.40 -5.19
C SER A 210 -25.28 18.99 -3.84
N GLU A 211 -25.79 18.46 -2.74
CA GLU A 211 -25.44 18.88 -1.39
C GLU A 211 -24.08 18.33 -0.97
N ILE A 212 -23.79 17.06 -1.26
CA ILE A 212 -22.48 16.44 -1.03
C ILE A 212 -21.38 17.26 -1.75
N ILE A 213 -21.64 17.68 -2.99
CA ILE A 213 -20.69 18.45 -3.81
C ILE A 213 -20.27 19.77 -3.14
N LYS A 214 -21.17 20.44 -2.40
CA LYS A 214 -20.85 21.70 -1.70
C LYS A 214 -19.76 21.53 -0.64
N TYR A 215 -19.60 20.32 -0.12
CA TYR A 215 -18.64 20.01 0.94
C TYR A 215 -17.32 19.44 0.42
N LEU A 216 -17.25 19.12 -0.87
CA LEU A 216 -16.04 18.72 -1.56
C LEU A 216 -15.18 19.96 -1.89
N ASP A 217 -13.91 19.75 -2.26
CA ASP A 217 -13.02 20.86 -2.61
C ASP A 217 -13.56 21.59 -3.86
N PRO A 218 -13.75 22.92 -3.82
CA PRO A 218 -14.29 23.69 -4.94
C PRO A 218 -13.43 23.61 -6.22
N ASN A 219 -12.17 23.17 -6.11
CA ASN A 219 -11.30 22.95 -7.27
C ASN A 219 -11.57 21.61 -7.97
N ILE A 220 -12.37 20.72 -7.37
CA ILE A 220 -12.71 19.42 -7.98
C ILE A 220 -13.81 19.63 -9.01
N SER A 221 -13.48 19.37 -10.27
CA SER A 221 -14.48 19.29 -11.34
C SER A 221 -15.08 17.89 -11.36
N ILE A 222 -16.37 17.78 -11.06
CA ILE A 222 -17.06 16.50 -11.09
C ILE A 222 -17.60 16.25 -12.50
N SER A 223 -17.09 15.21 -13.14
CA SER A 223 -17.46 14.83 -14.48
C SER A 223 -18.78 14.08 -14.52
N LYS A 224 -19.47 14.17 -15.67
CA LYS A 224 -20.58 13.28 -16.06
C LYS A 224 -20.08 12.10 -16.89
N ASN A 225 -18.77 11.84 -16.90
CA ASN A 225 -18.15 10.71 -17.61
C ASN A 225 -18.87 9.39 -17.28
N SER A 226 -18.90 8.49 -18.26
CA SER A 226 -19.64 7.22 -18.21
C SER A 226 -18.93 6.10 -17.45
N LEU A 227 -17.69 6.31 -16.99
CA LEU A 227 -16.92 5.28 -16.29
C LEU A 227 -17.53 5.06 -14.90
N THR A 228 -18.01 3.84 -14.65
CA THR A 228 -18.65 3.48 -13.38
C THR A 228 -17.61 3.09 -12.33
N TYR A 229 -17.97 3.16 -11.06
CA TYR A 229 -17.14 2.69 -9.95
C TYR A 229 -16.76 1.22 -10.11
N LYS A 230 -17.66 0.39 -10.65
CA LYS A 230 -17.39 -1.02 -10.96
C LYS A 230 -16.25 -1.19 -11.97
N GLU A 231 -16.22 -0.37 -13.02
CA GLU A 231 -15.11 -0.37 -13.98
C GLU A 231 -13.81 0.12 -13.33
N PHE A 232 -13.87 1.18 -12.53
CA PHE A 232 -12.72 1.72 -11.80
C PHE A 232 -12.09 0.66 -10.90
N LYS A 233 -12.88 -0.01 -10.04
CA LYS A 233 -12.35 -1.04 -9.13
C LYS A 233 -11.70 -2.20 -9.88
N TYR A 234 -12.26 -2.63 -11.01
CA TYR A 234 -11.66 -3.68 -11.84
C TYR A 234 -10.38 -3.22 -12.53
N LYS A 235 -10.33 -1.97 -13.00
CA LYS A 235 -9.12 -1.36 -13.57
C LYS A 235 -7.97 -1.38 -12.55
N VAL A 236 -8.25 -1.06 -11.28
CA VAL A 236 -7.23 -0.98 -10.22
C VAL A 236 -6.96 -2.29 -9.47
N GLY A 237 -7.65 -3.39 -9.80
CA GLY A 237 -7.44 -4.67 -9.12
C GLY A 237 -8.11 -4.81 -7.76
N LEU A 238 -9.13 -4.00 -7.48
CA LEU A 238 -9.84 -3.96 -6.20
C LEU A 238 -11.09 -4.85 -6.23
N GLY A 239 -11.07 -5.92 -5.44
CA GLY A 239 -12.25 -6.75 -5.18
C GLY A 239 -13.12 -6.15 -4.07
N GLU A 240 -14.42 -6.03 -4.32
CA GLU A 240 -15.40 -5.51 -3.37
C GLU A 240 -16.76 -6.16 -3.58
N GLY A 241 -17.35 -6.65 -2.48
CA GLY A 241 -18.67 -7.29 -2.50
C GLY A 241 -18.66 -8.77 -2.90
N VAL A 242 -19.84 -9.39 -2.85
CA VAL A 242 -19.98 -10.85 -2.90
C VAL A 242 -19.67 -11.47 -4.25
N ASP A 243 -19.85 -10.70 -5.32
CA ASP A 243 -19.50 -11.14 -6.68
C ASP A 243 -17.99 -11.36 -6.76
N ASP A 244 -17.19 -10.40 -6.29
CA ASP A 244 -15.74 -10.51 -6.31
C ASP A 244 -15.23 -11.47 -5.21
N LEU A 245 -15.88 -11.43 -4.05
CA LEU A 245 -15.44 -12.05 -2.79
C LEU A 245 -16.53 -12.97 -2.22
N PRO A 246 -16.80 -14.13 -2.85
CA PRO A 246 -17.90 -15.01 -2.46
C PRO A 246 -17.72 -15.53 -1.03
N PRO A 247 -18.72 -15.35 -0.14
CA PRO A 247 -18.59 -15.70 1.27
C PRO A 247 -18.13 -17.14 1.52
N GLY A 248 -17.12 -17.29 2.36
CA GLY A 248 -16.54 -18.56 2.77
C GLY A 248 -15.57 -19.21 1.78
N LYS A 249 -15.31 -18.61 0.60
CA LYS A 249 -14.38 -19.18 -0.39
C LYS A 249 -12.94 -18.62 -0.34
N PRO A 250 -12.68 -17.30 -0.52
CA PRO A 250 -11.31 -16.82 -0.63
C PRO A 250 -10.61 -16.72 0.74
N LEU A 251 -9.27 -16.80 0.74
CA LEU A 251 -8.46 -16.39 1.88
C LEU A 251 -8.24 -14.87 1.88
N PRO A 252 -8.03 -14.24 3.04
CA PRO A 252 -7.71 -12.81 3.13
C PRO A 252 -6.53 -12.40 2.24
N LEU A 253 -5.43 -13.16 2.28
CA LEU A 253 -4.22 -12.86 1.49
C LEU A 253 -4.41 -13.12 -0.02
N GLU A 254 -5.38 -13.97 -0.40
CA GLU A 254 -5.73 -14.16 -1.82
C GLU A 254 -6.47 -12.95 -2.40
N ILE A 255 -7.04 -12.09 -1.56
CA ILE A 255 -7.81 -10.90 -1.98
C ILE A 255 -7.05 -9.61 -1.69
N ASN A 256 -5.73 -9.71 -1.51
CA ASN A 256 -4.82 -8.59 -1.27
C ASN A 256 -5.10 -7.79 0.00
N CYS A 257 -5.71 -8.39 1.03
CA CYS A 257 -6.03 -7.65 2.26
C CYS A 257 -4.78 -7.10 2.96
N ASP A 258 -3.61 -7.72 2.75
CA ASP A 258 -2.31 -7.27 3.21
C ASP A 258 -1.84 -5.99 2.51
N TYR A 259 -2.20 -5.82 1.23
CA TYR A 259 -1.91 -4.60 0.47
C TYR A 259 -2.98 -3.52 0.64
N LEU A 260 -4.21 -3.91 1.00
CA LEU A 260 -5.36 -3.03 1.16
C LEU A 260 -5.60 -2.60 2.62
N HIS A 261 -4.60 -2.74 3.49
CA HIS A 261 -4.69 -2.39 4.91
C HIS A 261 -5.88 -3.05 5.64
N GLY A 262 -6.28 -4.26 5.22
CA GLY A 262 -7.46 -4.97 5.72
C GLY A 262 -7.19 -5.92 6.88
N ILE A 263 -5.94 -6.07 7.32
CA ILE A 263 -5.54 -7.00 8.37
C ILE A 263 -4.43 -6.43 9.23
N SER A 264 -4.52 -6.65 10.54
CA SER A 264 -3.44 -6.37 11.48
C SER A 264 -2.85 -7.68 12.00
N PHE A 265 -1.52 -7.83 11.86
CA PHE A 265 -0.78 -8.97 12.41
C PHE A 265 -0.27 -8.71 13.83
N HIS A 266 -0.55 -7.52 14.39
CA HIS A 266 -0.08 -7.09 15.70
C HIS A 266 -1.20 -6.91 16.73
N LYS A 267 -2.46 -7.12 16.33
CA LYS A 267 -3.61 -7.09 17.22
C LYS A 267 -3.82 -8.42 17.97
N GLY A 268 -4.70 -8.38 18.97
CA GLY A 268 -5.16 -9.57 19.69
C GLY A 268 -6.00 -10.52 18.84
N CYS A 269 -6.42 -11.64 19.45
CA CYS A 269 -7.12 -12.73 18.77
C CYS A 269 -8.44 -12.29 18.12
N TYR A 270 -8.70 -12.85 16.95
CA TYR A 270 -9.97 -12.70 16.22
C TYR A 270 -10.35 -14.03 15.52
N ILE A 271 -11.61 -14.15 15.10
CA ILE A 271 -12.11 -15.39 14.49
C ILE A 271 -11.36 -15.71 13.18
N GLY A 272 -10.85 -16.93 13.07
CA GLY A 272 -10.19 -17.42 11.85
C GLY A 272 -8.77 -16.87 11.62
N GLN A 273 -8.14 -16.34 12.67
CA GLN A 273 -6.79 -15.78 12.60
C GLN A 273 -5.72 -16.81 12.23
N GLU A 274 -5.83 -18.05 12.71
CA GLU A 274 -4.76 -19.05 12.70
C GLU A 274 -4.28 -19.38 11.29
N LEU A 275 -5.20 -19.57 10.34
CA LEU A 275 -4.85 -19.86 8.96
C LEU A 275 -4.22 -18.66 8.26
N THR A 276 -4.74 -17.46 8.54
CA THR A 276 -4.27 -16.22 7.93
C THR A 276 -2.87 -15.86 8.41
N ALA A 277 -2.65 -15.91 9.73
CA ALA A 277 -1.34 -15.69 10.35
C ALA A 277 -0.31 -16.72 9.87
N ARG A 278 -0.68 -18.01 9.82
CA ARG A 278 0.21 -19.06 9.28
C ARG A 278 0.63 -18.77 7.85
N THR A 279 -0.31 -18.40 6.99
CA THR A 279 -0.02 -18.11 5.57
C THR A 279 0.87 -16.89 5.41
N HIS A 280 0.69 -15.86 6.26
CA HIS A 280 1.56 -14.69 6.29
C HIS A 280 2.99 -15.06 6.71
N HIS A 281 3.14 -15.79 7.82
CA HIS A 281 4.47 -16.13 8.36
C HIS A 281 5.23 -17.15 7.49
N THR A 282 4.55 -18.03 6.76
CA THR A 282 5.21 -18.90 5.79
C THR A 282 5.64 -18.13 4.54
N GLY A 283 5.09 -16.94 4.28
CA GLY A 283 5.42 -16.08 3.14
C GLY A 283 4.93 -16.59 1.78
N VAL A 284 4.12 -17.66 1.75
CA VAL A 284 3.74 -18.32 0.50
C VAL A 284 2.29 -18.00 0.13
N VAL A 285 2.08 -16.91 -0.60
CA VAL A 285 0.79 -16.59 -1.25
C VAL A 285 0.90 -16.93 -2.74
N ARG A 286 0.29 -18.05 -3.15
CA ARG A 286 0.40 -18.56 -4.53
C ARG A 286 -0.66 -18.00 -5.48
N LYS A 287 -1.79 -17.55 -4.93
CA LYS A 287 -2.93 -17.04 -5.69
C LYS A 287 -3.29 -15.65 -5.19
N ARG A 288 -3.59 -14.73 -6.10
CA ARG A 288 -4.15 -13.42 -5.76
C ARG A 288 -5.24 -13.03 -6.75
N LEU A 289 -6.12 -12.16 -6.28
CA LEU A 289 -7.04 -11.41 -7.13
C LEU A 289 -6.20 -10.42 -7.95
N LEU A 290 -6.26 -10.53 -9.27
CA LEU A 290 -5.49 -9.69 -10.17
C LEU A 290 -6.41 -9.06 -11.24
N PRO A 291 -6.14 -7.81 -11.65
CA PRO A 291 -6.83 -7.17 -12.74
C PRO A 291 -6.34 -7.68 -14.10
N PHE A 292 -7.26 -7.79 -15.04
CA PHE A 292 -6.98 -8.02 -16.44
C PHE A 292 -7.78 -7.06 -17.33
N ILE A 293 -7.39 -6.99 -18.59
CA ILE A 293 -8.04 -6.19 -19.61
C ILE A 293 -8.23 -7.01 -20.89
N PHE A 294 -9.40 -6.88 -21.52
CA PHE A 294 -9.64 -7.35 -22.87
C PHE A 294 -9.19 -6.29 -23.89
N ASP A 295 -8.66 -6.72 -25.03
CA ASP A 295 -8.30 -5.80 -26.12
C ASP A 295 -9.53 -5.08 -26.70
N GLN A 296 -10.68 -5.75 -26.67
CA GLN A 296 -11.98 -5.20 -27.08
C GLN A 296 -13.03 -5.58 -26.05
N ILE A 297 -14.12 -4.82 -25.98
CA ILE A 297 -15.23 -5.15 -25.07
C ILE A 297 -15.79 -6.52 -25.50
N PRO A 298 -15.79 -7.53 -24.61
CA PRO A 298 -16.29 -8.85 -24.95
C PRO A 298 -17.79 -8.76 -25.26
N THR A 299 -18.22 -9.39 -26.36
CA THR A 299 -19.62 -9.44 -26.77
C THR A 299 -20.39 -10.56 -26.06
N ILE A 300 -19.68 -11.47 -25.39
CA ILE A 300 -20.24 -12.58 -24.64
C ILE A 300 -20.21 -12.33 -23.13
N SER A 301 -21.16 -12.94 -22.43
CA SER A 301 -21.17 -12.98 -20.98
C SER A 301 -20.48 -14.24 -20.48
N PHE A 302 -19.47 -14.08 -19.62
CA PHE A 302 -18.77 -15.19 -18.98
C PHE A 302 -19.49 -15.60 -17.69
N LYS A 303 -19.58 -16.91 -17.45
CA LYS A 303 -20.12 -17.42 -16.19
C LYS A 303 -19.17 -17.11 -15.03
N TYR A 304 -19.74 -16.96 -13.84
CA TYR A 304 -18.94 -16.87 -12.63
C TYR A 304 -18.02 -18.09 -12.47
N ASP A 305 -16.81 -17.89 -11.93
CA ASP A 305 -15.81 -18.95 -11.75
C ASP A 305 -15.35 -19.63 -13.07
N GLU A 306 -15.61 -19.03 -14.24
CA GLU A 306 -15.12 -19.56 -15.52
C GLU A 306 -13.59 -19.69 -15.54
N LYS A 307 -13.07 -20.74 -16.20
CA LYS A 307 -11.64 -21.06 -16.15
C LYS A 307 -10.82 -20.05 -16.95
N ILE A 308 -9.77 -19.56 -16.32
CA ILE A 308 -8.73 -18.78 -16.98
C ILE A 308 -7.60 -19.74 -17.37
N LEU A 309 -7.28 -19.82 -18.66
CA LEU A 309 -6.34 -20.76 -19.23
C LEU A 309 -5.10 -20.04 -19.76
N ASN A 310 -3.96 -20.72 -19.74
CA ASN A 310 -2.75 -20.28 -20.45
C ASN A 310 -2.68 -20.89 -21.87
N GLU A 311 -1.61 -20.59 -22.61
CA GLU A 311 -1.38 -21.09 -23.98
C GLU A 311 -1.31 -22.63 -24.09
N SER A 312 -1.04 -23.34 -22.99
CA SER A 312 -1.01 -24.81 -22.95
C SER A 312 -2.36 -25.43 -22.55
N GLY A 313 -3.41 -24.63 -22.39
CA GLY A 313 -4.73 -25.08 -21.90
C GLY A 313 -4.77 -25.42 -20.41
N LYS A 314 -3.73 -25.08 -19.63
CA LYS A 314 -3.68 -25.29 -18.18
C LYS A 314 -4.51 -24.22 -17.48
N VAL A 315 -5.33 -24.63 -16.51
CA VAL A 315 -6.08 -23.70 -15.65
C VAL A 315 -5.13 -22.99 -14.70
N ILE A 316 -5.03 -21.66 -14.84
CA ILE A 316 -4.19 -20.80 -14.00
C ILE A 316 -5.00 -19.96 -13.02
N GLY A 317 -6.32 -19.84 -13.22
CA GLY A 317 -7.20 -19.06 -12.35
C GLY A 317 -8.67 -19.22 -12.69
N HIS A 318 -9.50 -18.43 -11.99
CA HIS A 318 -10.94 -18.37 -12.20
C HIS A 318 -11.40 -16.92 -12.32
N TYR A 319 -12.27 -16.69 -13.27
CA TYR A 319 -12.91 -15.41 -13.55
C TYR A 319 -13.82 -14.97 -12.40
N ARG A 320 -13.83 -13.68 -12.08
CA ARG A 320 -14.70 -13.07 -11.06
C ARG A 320 -15.74 -12.15 -11.67
N GLY A 321 -15.32 -11.29 -12.59
CA GLY A 321 -16.20 -10.31 -13.20
C GLY A 321 -15.46 -9.44 -14.19
N HIS A 322 -16.19 -8.75 -15.05
CA HIS A 322 -15.69 -7.64 -15.86
C HIS A 322 -16.77 -6.56 -15.99
N ASN A 323 -16.33 -5.36 -16.34
CA ASN A 323 -17.17 -4.26 -16.76
C ASN A 323 -16.45 -3.56 -17.91
N ASN A 324 -17.13 -3.41 -19.05
CA ASN A 324 -16.50 -3.02 -20.31
C ASN A 324 -15.29 -3.93 -20.61
N LYS A 325 -14.09 -3.36 -20.74
CA LYS A 325 -12.86 -4.13 -21.02
C LYS A 325 -12.11 -4.58 -19.77
N HIS A 326 -12.42 -4.04 -18.59
CA HIS A 326 -11.66 -4.28 -17.37
C HIS A 326 -12.29 -5.41 -16.55
N GLY A 327 -11.50 -6.33 -16.02
CA GLY A 327 -12.01 -7.42 -15.19
C GLY A 327 -11.05 -7.89 -14.10
N LEU A 328 -11.56 -8.80 -13.28
CA LEU A 328 -10.86 -9.40 -12.15
C LEU A 328 -10.87 -10.92 -12.25
N GLY A 329 -9.76 -11.53 -11.88
CA GLY A 329 -9.63 -12.98 -11.78
C GLY A 329 -8.80 -13.40 -10.57
N LEU A 330 -9.18 -14.50 -9.93
CA LEU A 330 -8.38 -15.12 -8.89
C LEU A 330 -7.40 -16.10 -9.54
N MET A 331 -6.13 -15.70 -9.61
CA MET A 331 -5.12 -16.31 -10.47
C MET A 331 -3.87 -16.72 -9.69
N ARG A 332 -3.19 -17.77 -10.15
CA ARG A 332 -1.92 -18.23 -9.57
C ARG A 332 -0.78 -17.37 -10.08
N LEU A 333 -0.05 -16.71 -9.17
CA LEU A 333 0.97 -15.74 -9.52
C LEU A 333 2.04 -16.32 -10.45
N GLY A 334 2.63 -17.46 -10.06
CA GLY A 334 3.73 -18.07 -10.81
C GLY A 334 3.32 -18.50 -12.21
N GLU A 335 2.15 -19.13 -12.38
CA GLU A 335 1.70 -19.50 -13.72
C GLU A 335 1.23 -18.31 -14.55
N THR A 336 0.57 -17.32 -13.94
CA THR A 336 0.06 -16.15 -14.65
C THR A 336 1.16 -15.27 -15.20
N PHE A 337 2.20 -14.96 -14.41
CA PHE A 337 3.28 -14.10 -14.89
C PHE A 337 4.27 -14.79 -15.84
N ASN A 338 4.27 -16.13 -15.89
CA ASN A 338 5.09 -16.89 -16.83
C ASN A 338 4.34 -17.29 -18.12
N ALA A 339 3.02 -17.11 -18.17
CA ALA A 339 2.22 -17.41 -19.35
C ALA A 339 2.47 -16.38 -20.45
N LYS A 340 2.66 -16.84 -21.69
CA LYS A 340 2.78 -15.94 -22.85
C LYS A 340 1.45 -15.35 -23.26
N GLN A 341 0.39 -16.15 -23.09
CA GLN A 341 -0.98 -15.75 -23.42
C GLN A 341 -1.93 -16.34 -22.40
N ILE A 342 -2.95 -15.57 -22.07
CA ILE A 342 -4.00 -15.96 -21.15
C ILE A 342 -5.34 -15.70 -21.81
N GLU A 343 -6.30 -16.59 -21.61
CA GLU A 343 -7.62 -16.47 -22.20
C GLU A 343 -8.75 -16.96 -21.28
N ILE A 344 -9.97 -16.53 -21.62
CA ILE A 344 -11.23 -16.99 -21.04
C ILE A 344 -12.15 -17.40 -22.18
N GLN A 345 -12.52 -18.68 -22.27
CA GLN A 345 -13.33 -19.22 -23.38
C GLN A 345 -12.84 -18.75 -24.78
N GLY A 346 -11.54 -18.86 -25.05
CA GLY A 346 -10.93 -18.43 -26.32
C GLY A 346 -10.78 -16.91 -26.52
N HIS A 347 -11.18 -16.09 -25.55
CA HIS A 347 -11.00 -14.64 -25.61
C HIS A 347 -9.71 -14.24 -24.90
N PRO A 348 -8.73 -13.66 -25.61
CA PRO A 348 -7.45 -13.29 -25.00
C PRO A 348 -7.63 -12.13 -24.00
N ILE A 349 -6.92 -12.24 -22.89
CA ILE A 349 -6.82 -11.20 -21.85
C ILE A 349 -5.37 -10.84 -21.61
N LYS A 350 -5.13 -9.58 -21.24
CA LYS A 350 -3.83 -9.06 -20.82
C LYS A 350 -3.89 -8.69 -19.35
N MET A 351 -2.80 -8.90 -18.63
CA MET A 351 -2.71 -8.45 -17.24
C MET A 351 -2.60 -6.92 -17.23
N THR A 352 -3.43 -6.27 -16.41
CA THR A 352 -3.31 -4.83 -16.16
C THR A 352 -2.12 -4.65 -15.22
N THR A 353 -0.92 -4.60 -15.79
CA THR A 353 0.27 -4.29 -15.03
C THR A 353 0.42 -2.78 -14.97
N SER A 354 0.78 -2.23 -13.81
CA SER A 354 1.22 -0.83 -13.64
C SER A 354 2.51 -0.50 -14.40
N THR A 355 2.89 -1.31 -15.38
CA THR A 355 4.06 -1.09 -16.22
C THR A 355 3.64 -0.37 -17.50
N THR A 356 3.47 0.95 -17.38
CA THR A 356 4.23 1.88 -18.24
C THR A 356 5.69 1.91 -17.78
N GLN A 357 6.28 0.74 -17.62
CA GLN A 357 7.57 0.53 -18.23
C GLN A 357 7.19 -0.19 -19.52
N GLU A 358 7.12 0.58 -20.62
CA GLU A 358 7.87 0.13 -21.78
C GLU A 358 9.13 -0.53 -21.23
N SER A 359 9.45 -1.71 -21.73
CA SER A 359 10.79 -2.25 -21.65
C SER A 359 11.79 -1.22 -22.20
N LYS A 360 12.10 -0.17 -21.44
CA LYS A 360 13.48 0.14 -21.16
C LYS A 360 13.92 -1.11 -20.44
N GLU A 361 14.49 -2.04 -21.21
CA GLU A 361 15.70 -2.68 -20.74
C GLU A 361 16.48 -1.59 -19.99
N LYS A 362 16.37 -1.58 -18.65
CA LYS A 362 17.41 -0.98 -17.85
C LYS A 362 18.61 -1.81 -18.27
N THR A 363 19.39 -1.27 -19.19
CA THR A 363 20.70 -1.82 -19.54
C THR A 363 21.36 -2.14 -18.21
N ARG A 364 21.50 -3.42 -17.89
CA ARG A 364 22.12 -3.83 -16.63
C ARG A 364 23.52 -3.24 -16.68
N GLU A 365 23.74 -2.20 -15.90
CA GLU A 365 25.02 -1.51 -15.89
C GLU A 365 26.06 -2.45 -15.26
N ILE A 366 27.25 -2.50 -15.86
CA ILE A 366 28.33 -3.36 -15.40
C ILE A 366 29.21 -2.52 -14.48
N PHE A 367 29.34 -2.95 -13.23
CA PHE A 367 30.40 -2.49 -12.35
C PHE A 367 31.71 -3.08 -12.84
N THR A 368 32.72 -2.25 -13.09
CA THR A 368 34.09 -2.68 -13.38
C THR A 368 35.04 -2.16 -12.32
N CYS A 369 35.72 -3.06 -11.60
CA CYS A 369 36.73 -2.64 -10.66
C CYS A 369 37.93 -2.04 -11.40
N SER A 370 38.38 -0.86 -11.00
CA SER A 370 39.55 -0.20 -11.62
C SER A 370 40.91 -0.80 -11.22
N PHE A 371 40.94 -1.85 -10.39
CA PHE A 371 42.17 -2.38 -9.76
C PHE A 371 42.29 -3.91 -9.84
N CYS A 372 41.28 -4.60 -10.37
CA CYS A 372 41.34 -6.03 -10.68
C CYS A 372 40.42 -6.32 -11.88
N THR A 373 40.31 -7.59 -12.26
CA THR A 373 39.50 -8.02 -13.40
C THR A 373 38.01 -8.20 -13.07
N LEU A 374 37.57 -7.91 -11.84
CA LEU A 374 36.17 -8.11 -11.45
C LEU A 374 35.25 -7.17 -12.24
N GLN A 375 34.34 -7.79 -12.99
CA GLN A 375 33.25 -7.13 -13.70
C GLN A 375 31.96 -7.89 -13.40
N GLU A 376 30.96 -7.18 -12.88
CA GLU A 376 29.68 -7.79 -12.51
C GLU A 376 28.53 -6.83 -12.76
N TYR A 377 27.35 -7.37 -13.05
CA TYR A 377 26.13 -6.56 -13.15
C TYR A 377 25.68 -6.08 -11.77
N PHE A 378 25.17 -4.86 -11.68
CA PHE A 378 24.54 -4.38 -10.46
C PHE A 378 23.11 -3.91 -10.72
N ASP A 379 22.25 -4.09 -9.72
CA ASP A 379 20.84 -3.71 -9.79
C ASP A 379 20.60 -2.28 -9.28
N PHE A 380 21.49 -1.78 -8.41
CA PHE A 380 21.38 -0.46 -7.80
C PHE A 380 22.73 0.12 -7.36
N LYS A 381 22.91 1.43 -7.54
CA LYS A 381 23.99 2.22 -6.93
C LYS A 381 23.41 3.24 -5.97
N GLY A 382 23.81 3.19 -4.70
CA GLY A 382 23.38 4.14 -3.68
C GLY A 382 23.48 3.58 -2.27
N SER A 383 23.02 4.33 -1.28
CA SER A 383 23.09 3.93 0.14
C SER A 383 21.89 3.10 0.62
N LYS A 384 20.73 3.17 -0.06
CA LYS A 384 19.51 2.48 0.35
C LYS A 384 18.88 1.75 -0.86
N PRO A 385 19.18 0.45 -1.06
CA PRO A 385 18.66 -0.29 -2.21
C PRO A 385 17.14 -0.45 -2.13
N PRO A 386 16.40 -0.19 -3.23
CA PRO A 386 14.93 -0.21 -3.22
C PRO A 386 14.34 -1.61 -3.01
N PHE A 387 15.12 -2.66 -3.30
CA PHE A 387 14.76 -4.07 -3.15
C PHE A 387 15.17 -4.69 -1.80
N ALA A 388 16.02 -4.01 -1.00
CA ALA A 388 16.36 -4.46 0.36
C ALA A 388 16.30 -3.28 1.34
N ARG A 389 15.06 -2.81 1.55
CA ARG A 389 14.77 -1.55 2.27
C ARG A 389 15.16 -1.57 3.75
N HIS A 390 15.34 -2.75 4.33
CA HIS A 390 15.80 -2.94 5.71
C HIS A 390 17.30 -2.65 5.88
N ILE A 391 18.05 -2.51 4.78
CA ILE A 391 19.49 -2.23 4.77
C ILE A 391 19.72 -0.77 4.37
N THR A 392 20.50 -0.05 5.16
CA THR A 392 21.03 1.28 4.81
C THR A 392 22.54 1.27 4.99
N TYR A 393 23.27 1.49 3.90
CA TYR A 393 24.72 1.55 3.89
C TYR A 393 25.20 2.94 4.31
N LEU A 394 26.38 2.98 4.94
CA LEU A 394 27.05 4.22 5.35
C LEU A 394 27.63 5.01 4.17
N GLU A 395 27.68 4.40 2.97
CA GLU A 395 28.19 4.99 1.74
C GLU A 395 27.38 4.52 0.53
N GLU A 396 27.52 5.21 -0.60
CA GLU A 396 26.99 4.73 -1.88
C GLU A 396 27.73 3.48 -2.33
N CYS A 397 27.00 2.37 -2.45
CA CYS A 397 27.54 1.08 -2.85
C CYS A 397 26.91 0.62 -4.16
N TYR A 398 27.65 -0.19 -4.92
CA TYR A 398 27.13 -1.00 -6.02
C TYR A 398 26.58 -2.30 -5.44
N VAL A 399 25.29 -2.55 -5.64
CA VAL A 399 24.54 -3.63 -5.00
C VAL A 399 23.79 -4.44 -6.06
N MET A 400 23.85 -5.76 -5.95
CA MET A 400 23.02 -6.69 -6.71
C MET A 400 22.11 -7.49 -5.76
N LYS A 401 20.99 -7.97 -6.27
CA LYS A 401 20.19 -9.00 -5.60
C LYS A 401 21.01 -10.28 -5.47
N ASP A 402 20.88 -10.98 -4.34
CA ASP A 402 21.55 -12.27 -4.21
C ASP A 402 20.93 -13.26 -5.22
N PRO A 403 21.70 -13.80 -6.18
CA PRO A 403 21.19 -14.72 -7.20
C PRO A 403 20.80 -16.10 -6.63
N PHE A 404 21.17 -16.40 -5.38
CA PHE A 404 20.84 -17.64 -4.69
C PHE A 404 19.70 -17.49 -3.69
N ASP A 405 19.27 -16.26 -3.39
CA ASP A 405 18.08 -15.98 -2.58
C ASP A 405 16.83 -15.81 -3.47
N LEU A 406 16.04 -16.88 -3.56
CA LEU A 406 14.77 -16.91 -4.30
C LEU A 406 13.70 -15.97 -3.71
N THR A 407 13.91 -15.44 -2.50
CA THR A 407 13.01 -14.48 -1.85
C THR A 407 13.38 -13.02 -2.11
N ALA A 408 14.55 -12.76 -2.72
CA ALA A 408 15.11 -11.45 -3.03
C ALA A 408 15.19 -10.50 -1.82
N LYS A 409 15.35 -11.04 -0.61
CA LYS A 409 15.51 -10.28 0.64
C LYS A 409 16.97 -9.91 0.86
N ASP A 410 17.89 -10.82 0.55
CA ASP A 410 19.31 -10.61 0.72
C ASP A 410 19.97 -9.97 -0.51
N VAL A 411 21.01 -9.18 -0.26
CA VAL A 411 21.71 -8.40 -1.30
C VAL A 411 23.20 -8.50 -1.14
N LEU A 412 23.90 -8.49 -2.28
CA LEU A 412 25.35 -8.56 -2.32
C LEU A 412 25.92 -7.19 -2.67
N VAL A 413 26.83 -6.70 -1.83
CA VAL A 413 27.62 -5.50 -2.12
C VAL A 413 28.81 -5.90 -2.98
N ILE A 414 28.89 -5.38 -4.19
CA ILE A 414 30.00 -5.66 -5.12
C ILE A 414 31.19 -4.76 -4.80
N GLY A 415 30.90 -3.48 -4.58
CA GLY A 415 31.89 -2.42 -4.64
C GLY A 415 31.35 -1.07 -4.19
N GLY A 416 32.22 -0.06 -4.25
CA GLY A 416 31.90 1.34 -4.00
C GLY A 416 32.94 2.23 -4.66
N ASP A 417 32.73 3.53 -4.65
CA ASP A 417 33.72 4.46 -5.18
C ASP A 417 34.78 4.77 -4.13
N CYS A 418 36.05 4.79 -4.54
CA CYS A 418 37.11 5.25 -3.65
C CYS A 418 36.86 6.72 -3.28
N ASN A 419 36.85 7.04 -2.00
CA ASN A 419 36.58 8.39 -1.52
C ASN A 419 37.60 9.44 -2.02
N ILE A 420 38.83 9.02 -2.34
CA ILE A 420 39.91 9.89 -2.83
C ILE A 420 39.88 9.99 -4.35
N CYS A 421 40.11 8.89 -5.09
CA CYS A 421 40.26 8.94 -6.53
C CYS A 421 38.95 8.81 -7.32
N LYS A 422 37.82 8.58 -6.63
CA LYS A 422 36.47 8.40 -7.20
C LYS A 422 36.34 7.26 -8.22
N LYS A 423 37.35 6.39 -8.34
CA LYS A 423 37.29 5.21 -9.18
C LYS A 423 36.49 4.09 -8.51
N PRO A 424 35.67 3.33 -9.25
CA PRO A 424 34.96 2.17 -8.73
C PRO A 424 35.95 1.08 -8.26
N VAL A 425 35.75 0.56 -7.05
CA VAL A 425 36.63 -0.45 -6.45
C VAL A 425 35.83 -1.52 -5.70
N CYS A 426 36.16 -2.79 -5.96
CA CYS A 426 35.46 -3.92 -5.36
C CYS A 426 35.84 -4.09 -3.89
N LEU A 427 35.08 -4.91 -3.15
CA LEU A 427 35.38 -5.21 -1.74
C LEU A 427 36.78 -5.82 -1.53
N GLY A 428 37.28 -6.62 -2.46
CA GLY A 428 38.61 -7.25 -2.34
C GLY A 428 39.79 -6.28 -2.55
N CYS A 429 39.60 -5.24 -3.35
CA CYS A 429 40.61 -4.23 -3.69
C CYS A 429 40.45 -2.92 -2.90
N SER A 430 39.64 -2.92 -1.85
CA SER A 430 39.42 -1.75 -1.01
C SER A 430 39.44 -2.08 0.47
N VAL A 431 39.60 -1.04 1.27
CA VAL A 431 39.41 -1.05 2.72
C VAL A 431 38.33 -0.04 3.08
N PHE A 432 37.44 -0.43 3.99
CA PHE A 432 36.38 0.43 4.49
C PHE A 432 36.70 0.93 5.90
N PHE A 433 36.67 2.25 6.08
CA PHE A 433 36.74 2.91 7.37
C PHE A 433 35.95 4.21 7.34
N ALA A 434 34.68 4.15 7.75
CA ALA A 434 33.64 5.17 7.57
C ALA A 434 33.33 5.53 6.10
N LYS A 435 34.33 5.43 5.21
CA LYS A 435 34.26 5.51 3.76
C LYS A 435 35.23 4.50 3.15
N ARG A 436 35.04 4.16 1.88
CA ARG A 436 35.88 3.24 1.13
C ARG A 436 37.10 3.90 0.50
N PHE A 437 38.23 3.21 0.57
CA PHE A 437 39.48 3.61 -0.07
C PHE A 437 40.04 2.42 -0.86
N CYS A 438 40.49 2.64 -2.11
CA CYS A 438 41.25 1.60 -2.80
C CYS A 438 42.61 1.40 -2.13
N GLN A 439 43.20 0.21 -2.29
CA GLN A 439 44.47 -0.15 -1.63
C GLN A 439 45.58 0.88 -1.86
N THR A 440 45.71 1.40 -3.08
CA THR A 440 46.74 2.41 -3.42
C THR A 440 46.52 3.75 -2.72
N CYS A 441 45.27 4.23 -2.63
CA CYS A 441 44.94 5.46 -1.94
C CYS A 441 45.05 5.30 -0.41
N ALA A 442 44.72 4.11 0.11
CA ALA A 442 44.88 3.78 1.50
C ALA A 442 46.36 3.74 1.90
N ALA A 443 47.21 3.06 1.12
CA ALA A 443 48.66 2.99 1.35
C ALA A 443 49.33 4.37 1.33
N LYS A 444 48.97 5.24 0.37
CA LYS A 444 49.49 6.62 0.29
C LYS A 444 49.07 7.52 1.46
N ASN A 445 48.04 7.12 2.21
CA ASN A 445 47.52 7.87 3.36
C ASN A 445 47.55 7.02 4.63
N SER A 446 48.45 6.03 4.72
CA SER A 446 48.60 5.14 5.88
C SER A 446 48.70 5.92 7.18
N ASP A 447 49.44 7.03 7.18
CA ASP A 447 49.72 7.84 8.36
C ASP A 447 48.47 8.53 8.93
N LYS A 448 47.39 8.62 8.13
CA LYS A 448 46.10 9.21 8.51
C LYS A 448 45.04 8.15 8.84
N LEU A 449 45.37 6.86 8.70
CA LEU A 449 44.47 5.76 8.97
C LEU A 449 44.81 5.09 10.32
N PRO A 450 43.81 4.62 11.08
CA PRO A 450 44.08 3.91 12.34
C PRO A 450 44.94 2.66 12.12
N LEU A 451 45.80 2.35 13.08
CA LEU A 451 46.70 1.17 13.06
C LEU A 451 45.97 -0.15 12.75
N GLN A 452 44.72 -0.28 13.20
CA GLN A 452 43.87 -1.47 13.00
C GLN A 452 43.51 -1.74 11.53
N ILE A 453 43.56 -0.73 10.67
CA ILE A 453 43.24 -0.85 9.23
C ILE A 453 44.50 -1.06 8.41
N LEU A 454 45.67 -0.65 8.92
CA LEU A 454 46.94 -0.82 8.23
C LEU A 454 47.23 -2.29 7.91
N SER A 455 46.84 -3.22 8.80
CA SER A 455 46.96 -4.66 8.56
C SER A 455 46.06 -5.19 7.44
N LYS A 456 45.04 -4.44 7.03
CA LYS A 456 44.13 -4.78 5.91
C LYS A 456 44.57 -4.14 4.59
N ILE A 457 45.58 -3.27 4.61
CA ILE A 457 46.14 -2.68 3.40
C ILE A 457 47.06 -3.72 2.76
N LYS A 458 46.67 -4.20 1.58
CA LYS A 458 47.48 -5.12 0.76
C LYS A 458 48.39 -4.25 -0.09
N ILE A 459 49.67 -4.20 0.27
CA ILE A 459 50.73 -3.50 -0.49
C ILE A 459 51.03 -4.28 -1.77
#